data_AF-A0A519VJW6-F1
#
_entry.id   AF-A0A519VJW6-F1
#
_cell.length_a   1.000
_cell.length_b   1.000
_cell.length_c   1.000
_cell.angle_alpha   90.00
_cell.angle_beta   90.00
_cell.angle_gamma   90.00
#
_symmetry.space_group_name_H-M   'P 1'
#
loop_
_entity.id
_entity.type
_entity.pdbx_description
1 polymer ?
#
loop_
_entity_poly.entity_id
_entity_poly.type
_entity_poly.pdbx_seq_one_letter_code
_entity_poly.pdbx_strand_id
1 'polypeptide(L)'
;FLSPECPLCQNYVAELNALKLKYPNVEILGLIPGNAYKLKEISAFKDEYKVGFTLLVDDLKLLTSALNATTTPEVILIDKQGALKYRGLIDNWAESLGVKRKVITSHYLNDALANLTTPNYPVKITKPVGCLINDK
;
A
#
# COMPACT_ATOMS: atom_id res chain seq x y z
N PHE A 1 -2.24 -2.21 1.93
CA PHE A 1 -2.49 -3.66 1.94
C PHE A 1 -1.34 -4.37 1.28
N LEU A 2 -0.73 -5.32 1.98
CA LEU A 2 0.48 -6.01 1.55
C LEU A 2 0.34 -7.53 1.76
N SER A 3 1.15 -8.29 1.03
CA SER A 3 1.37 -9.71 1.24
C SER A 3 2.90 -9.94 1.32
N PRO A 4 3.41 -10.62 2.37
CA PRO A 4 4.85 -10.86 2.56
C PRO A 4 5.53 -11.60 1.40
N GLU A 5 4.81 -12.49 0.73
CA GLU A 5 5.33 -13.30 -0.39
C GLU A 5 5.14 -12.63 -1.75
N CYS A 6 4.38 -11.54 -1.83
CA CYS A 6 4.11 -10.86 -3.09
C CYS A 6 5.35 -10.07 -3.54
N PRO A 7 5.96 -10.40 -4.71
CA PRO A 7 7.15 -9.69 -5.17
C PRO A 7 6.91 -8.20 -5.41
N LEU A 8 5.69 -7.81 -5.77
CA LEU A 8 5.35 -6.39 -5.90
C LEU A 8 5.42 -5.69 -4.54
N CYS A 9 4.83 -6.28 -3.50
CA CYS A 9 4.86 -5.72 -2.14
C CYS A 9 6.30 -5.56 -1.64
N GLN A 10 7.14 -6.58 -1.83
CA GLN A 10 8.56 -6.59 -1.49
C GLN A 10 9.33 -5.44 -2.17
N ASN A 11 9.16 -5.26 -3.48
CA ASN A 11 9.85 -4.20 -4.22
C ASN A 11 9.39 -2.79 -3.80
N TYR A 12 8.11 -2.62 -3.45
CA TYR A 12 7.58 -1.33 -3.01
C TYR A 12 7.98 -0.93 -1.58
N VAL A 13 8.57 -1.81 -0.78
CA VAL A 13 9.00 -1.44 0.60
C VAL A 13 9.94 -0.25 0.59
N ALA A 14 10.91 -0.21 -0.34
CA ALA A 14 11.86 0.88 -0.44
C ALA A 14 11.18 2.24 -0.73
N GLU A 15 10.24 2.27 -1.68
CA GLU A 15 9.47 3.47 -2.01
C GLU A 15 8.58 3.91 -0.84
N LEU A 16 7.88 2.97 -0.20
CA LEU A 16 7.03 3.26 0.96
C LEU A 16 7.84 3.79 2.16
N ASN A 17 9.05 3.28 2.37
CA ASN A 17 9.98 3.80 3.37
C ASN A 17 10.41 5.24 3.03
N ALA A 18 10.75 5.51 1.77
CA ALA A 18 11.10 6.86 1.32
C ALA A 18 9.93 7.84 1.51
N LEU A 19 8.70 7.42 1.21
CA LEU A 19 7.50 8.23 1.43
C LEU A 19 7.24 8.47 2.92
N LYS A 20 7.43 7.48 3.79
CA LYS A 20 7.33 7.67 5.25
C LYS A 20 8.29 8.75 5.75
N LEU A 21 9.54 8.72 5.28
CA LEU A 21 10.54 9.72 5.65
C LEU A 21 10.22 11.11 5.08
N LYS A 22 9.70 11.16 3.85
CA LYS A 22 9.33 12.41 3.17
C LYS A 22 8.10 13.08 3.80
N TYR A 23 7.16 12.30 4.34
CA TYR A 23 5.91 12.78 4.91
C TYR A 23 5.77 12.35 6.38
N PRO A 24 6.57 12.90 7.32
CA PRO A 24 6.59 12.46 8.72
C PRO A 24 5.27 12.71 9.47
N ASN A 25 4.41 13.59 8.94
CA ASN A 25 3.09 13.89 9.50
C ASN A 25 1.99 12.92 9.02
N VAL A 26 2.34 11.95 8.17
CA VAL A 26 1.43 10.95 7.63
C VAL A 26 1.84 9.58 8.16
N GLU A 27 0.93 8.90 8.85
CA GLU A 27 1.17 7.53 9.30
C GLU A 27 0.98 6.55 8.14
N ILE A 28 1.99 5.70 7.90
CA ILE A 28 1.91 4.61 6.93
C ILE A 28 1.81 3.29 7.69
N LEU A 29 0.75 2.53 7.41
CA LEU A 29 0.51 1.21 7.99
C LEU A 29 0.48 0.15 6.89
N GLY A 30 1.23 -0.93 7.09
CA GLY A 30 1.17 -2.12 6.24
C GLY A 30 0.19 -3.14 6.82
N LEU A 31 -1.01 -3.20 6.24
CA LEU A 31 -2.02 -4.19 6.63
C LEU A 31 -1.80 -5.51 5.86
N ILE A 32 -1.68 -6.61 6.61
CA ILE A 32 -1.60 -7.99 6.10
C ILE A 32 -2.97 -8.66 6.31
N PRO A 33 -3.77 -8.86 5.25
CA PRO A 33 -5.13 -9.41 5.37
C PRO A 33 -5.16 -10.89 5.76
N GLY A 34 -6.06 -11.23 6.67
CA GLY A 34 -6.35 -12.60 7.06
C GLY A 34 -5.23 -13.25 7.86
N ASN A 35 -5.24 -14.58 7.85
CA ASN A 35 -4.38 -15.45 8.65
C ASN A 35 -3.49 -16.36 7.80
N ALA A 36 -3.30 -16.03 6.51
CA ALA A 36 -2.50 -16.81 5.58
C ALA A 36 -1.02 -16.87 5.97
N TYR A 37 -0.53 -15.86 6.69
CA TYR A 37 0.87 -15.73 7.10
C TYR A 37 1.01 -15.79 8.62
N LYS A 38 1.95 -16.60 9.09
CA LYS A 38 2.34 -16.65 10.50
C LYS A 38 3.17 -15.43 10.86
N LEU A 39 3.19 -15.09 12.16
CA LEU A 39 3.99 -13.96 12.68
C LEU A 39 5.47 -14.06 12.31
N LYS A 40 6.03 -15.27 12.23
CA LYS A 40 7.43 -15.49 11.82
C LYS A 40 7.69 -15.04 10.38
N GLU A 41 6.76 -15.30 9.46
CA GLU A 41 6.88 -14.91 8.05
C GLU A 41 6.76 -13.40 7.88
N ILE A 42 5.85 -12.78 8.65
CA ILE A 42 5.69 -11.32 8.68
C ILE A 42 6.95 -10.65 9.27
N SER A 43 7.52 -11.21 10.35
CA SER A 43 8.78 -10.72 10.92
C SER A 43 9.94 -10.86 9.95
N ALA A 44 10.06 -12.01 9.27
CA ALA A 44 11.08 -12.22 8.26
C ALA A 44 10.97 -11.19 7.13
N PHE A 45 9.76 -10.94 6.62
CA PHE A 45 9.51 -9.89 5.62
C PHE A 45 9.93 -8.51 6.12
N LYS A 46 9.59 -8.16 7.37
CA LYS A 46 10.01 -6.89 7.98
C LYS A 46 11.53 -6.75 8.00
N ASP A 47 12.23 -7.79 8.45
CA ASP A 47 13.67 -7.77 8.68
C ASP A 47 14.47 -7.85 7.38
N GLU A 48 14.00 -8.62 6.40
CA GLU A 48 14.64 -8.81 5.09
C GLU A 48 14.54 -7.55 4.24
N TYR A 49 13.32 -7.00 4.09
CA TYR A 49 13.07 -5.82 3.25
C TYR A 49 13.24 -4.50 3.99
N LYS A 50 13.64 -4.55 5.27
CA LYS A 50 13.86 -3.37 6.13
C LYS A 50 12.63 -2.47 6.19
N VAL A 51 11.47 -3.05 6.47
CA VAL A 51 10.20 -2.32 6.54
C VAL A 51 10.28 -1.28 7.68
N GLY A 52 10.23 0.01 7.31
CA GLY A 52 10.33 1.15 8.22
C GLY A 52 9.00 1.66 8.76
N PHE A 53 7.90 0.99 8.40
CA PHE A 53 6.55 1.29 8.85
C PHE A 53 5.94 0.17 9.68
N THR A 54 4.86 0.47 10.40
CA THR A 54 4.19 -0.51 11.25
C THR A 54 3.44 -1.53 10.39
N LEU A 55 3.67 -2.81 10.66
CA LEU A 55 2.89 -3.90 10.06
C LEU A 55 1.81 -4.35 11.04
N LEU A 56 0.58 -4.49 10.57
CA LEU A 56 -0.56 -4.99 11.33
C LEU A 56 -1.18 -6.17 10.59
N VAL A 57 -1.62 -7.17 11.35
CA VAL A 57 -2.40 -8.29 10.82
C VAL A 57 -3.88 -7.96 10.99
N ASP A 58 -4.61 -7.98 9.88
CA ASP A 58 -6.06 -7.82 9.83
C ASP A 58 -6.69 -9.22 9.74
N ASP A 59 -6.58 -9.96 10.84
CA ASP A 59 -6.89 -11.39 10.96
C ASP A 59 -8.33 -11.75 10.55
N LEU A 60 -9.28 -10.92 10.97
CA LEU A 60 -10.71 -11.03 10.64
C LEU A 60 -11.10 -10.25 9.37
N LYS A 61 -10.14 -9.68 8.64
CA LYS A 61 -10.35 -8.87 7.43
C LYS A 61 -11.32 -7.69 7.65
N LEU A 62 -11.42 -7.18 8.88
CA LEU A 62 -12.35 -6.09 9.22
C LEU A 62 -11.94 -4.79 8.54
N LEU A 63 -10.63 -4.46 8.53
CA LEU A 63 -10.13 -3.27 7.85
C LEU A 63 -10.17 -3.43 6.33
N THR A 64 -9.87 -4.64 5.85
CA THR A 64 -9.95 -5.01 4.44
C THR A 64 -11.36 -4.80 3.90
N SER A 65 -12.38 -5.30 4.61
CA SER A 65 -13.79 -5.12 4.28
C SER A 65 -14.23 -3.67 4.41
N ALA A 66 -13.95 -3.01 5.54
CA ALA A 66 -14.35 -1.62 5.77
C ALA A 66 -13.78 -0.63 4.75
N LEU A 67 -12.57 -0.88 4.26
CA LEU A 67 -11.91 -0.03 3.27
C LEU A 67 -12.12 -0.52 1.83
N ASN A 68 -12.85 -1.62 1.61
CA ASN A 68 -13.04 -2.25 0.31
C ASN A 68 -11.71 -2.49 -0.43
N ALA A 69 -10.71 -3.01 0.28
CA ALA A 69 -9.44 -3.40 -0.32
C ALA A 69 -9.59 -4.73 -1.05
N THR A 70 -9.01 -4.83 -2.24
CA THR A 70 -9.26 -5.94 -3.16
C THR A 70 -7.98 -6.66 -3.59
N THR A 71 -6.85 -5.97 -3.58
CA THR A 71 -5.61 -6.42 -4.23
C THR A 71 -4.39 -6.16 -3.36
N THR A 72 -3.34 -6.96 -3.51
CA THR A 72 -2.02 -6.69 -2.89
C THR A 72 -0.93 -6.55 -3.97
N PRO A 73 -0.18 -5.43 -4.00
CA PRO A 73 -0.31 -4.24 -3.16
C PRO A 73 -1.48 -3.32 -3.57
N GLU A 74 -2.10 -2.69 -2.58
CA GLU A 74 -3.08 -1.61 -2.76
C GLU A 74 -2.94 -0.58 -1.64
N VAL A 75 -2.97 0.71 -1.99
CA VAL A 75 -2.89 1.82 -1.04
C VAL A 75 -4.22 2.53 -0.95
N ILE A 76 -4.59 2.91 0.27
CA ILE A 76 -5.77 3.70 0.58
C ILE A 76 -5.31 4.84 1.49
N LEU A 77 -5.48 6.07 1.03
CA LEU A 77 -5.14 7.28 1.78
C LEU A 77 -6.43 7.93 2.27
N ILE A 78 -6.52 8.13 3.58
CA ILE A 78 -7.64 8.81 4.24
C ILE A 78 -7.12 10.02 5.02
N ASP A 79 -7.93 11.07 5.14
CA ASP A 79 -7.60 12.22 5.98
C ASP A 79 -8.02 12.01 7.44
N LYS A 80 -7.77 13.02 8.27
CA LYS A 80 -8.12 13.03 9.70
C LYS A 80 -9.63 12.97 9.97
N GLN A 81 -10.46 13.27 8.97
CA GLN A 81 -11.92 13.17 9.03
C GLN A 81 -12.42 11.82 8.52
N GLY A 82 -11.51 10.91 8.12
CA GLY A 82 -11.84 9.61 7.54
C GLY A 82 -12.25 9.67 6.07
N ALA A 83 -12.10 10.81 5.40
CA ALA A 83 -12.46 10.94 3.99
C ALA A 83 -11.36 10.37 3.08
N LEU A 84 -11.76 9.62 2.07
CA LEU A 84 -10.86 9.06 1.06
C LEU A 84 -10.18 10.20 0.26
N LYS A 85 -8.85 10.17 0.17
CA LYS A 85 -8.04 11.09 -0.66
C LYS A 85 -7.39 10.41 -1.85
N TYR A 86 -7.09 9.11 -1.73
CA TYR A 86 -6.48 8.35 -2.82
C TYR A 86 -6.71 6.84 -2.65
N ARG A 87 -6.83 6.12 -3.76
CA ARG A 87 -6.87 4.65 -3.79
C ARG A 87 -6.12 4.07 -5.00
N GLY A 88 -5.38 2.99 -4.77
CA GLY A 88 -4.90 2.09 -5.81
C GLY A 88 -3.39 1.88 -5.78
N LEU A 89 -2.74 2.12 -6.92
CA LEU A 89 -1.31 1.91 -7.16
C LEU A 89 -0.42 2.85 -6.33
N ILE A 90 0.84 2.48 -6.15
CA ILE A 90 1.83 3.39 -5.54
C ILE A 90 2.37 4.34 -6.61
N ASP A 91 2.76 3.76 -7.75
CA ASP A 91 3.24 4.43 -8.96
C ASP A 91 2.89 3.56 -10.19
N ASN A 92 3.45 3.88 -11.36
CA ASN A 92 3.25 3.08 -12.59
C ASN A 92 4.39 2.10 -12.91
N TRP A 93 5.25 1.75 -11.96
CA TRP A 93 6.33 0.77 -12.17
C TRP A 93 5.79 -0.59 -12.61
N ALA A 94 4.79 -1.10 -11.90
CA ALA A 94 4.10 -2.35 -12.24
C ALA A 94 2.90 -2.04 -13.14
N GLU A 95 3.05 -2.25 -14.45
CA GLU A 95 1.99 -1.99 -15.42
C GLU A 95 0.93 -3.11 -15.41
N SER A 96 1.38 -4.35 -15.28
CA SER A 96 0.52 -5.52 -15.08
C SER A 96 1.30 -6.64 -14.38
N LEU A 97 0.65 -7.75 -14.07
CA LEU A 97 1.33 -8.90 -13.47
C LEU A 97 2.44 -9.41 -14.41
N GLY A 98 3.69 -9.34 -13.95
CA GLY A 98 4.87 -9.74 -14.71
C GLY A 98 5.43 -8.68 -15.66
N VAL A 99 4.75 -7.54 -15.87
CA VAL A 99 5.19 -6.46 -16.76
C VAL A 99 5.60 -5.24 -15.94
N LYS A 100 6.87 -4.84 -16.09
CA LYS A 100 7.49 -3.75 -15.35
C LYS A 100 8.05 -2.69 -16.28
N ARG A 101 7.90 -1.42 -15.91
CA ARG A 101 8.52 -0.30 -16.61
C ARG A 101 9.97 -0.14 -16.17
N LYS A 102 10.83 0.26 -17.11
CA LYS A 102 12.22 0.65 -16.81
C LYS A 102 12.30 1.99 -16.09
N VAL A 103 11.35 2.89 -16.39
CA VAL A 103 11.29 4.25 -15.86
C VAL A 103 9.89 4.47 -15.31
N ILE A 104 9.82 4.95 -14.07
CA ILE A 104 8.58 5.38 -13.43
C ILE A 104 8.29 6.79 -13.94
N THR A 105 7.08 7.01 -14.44
CA THR A 105 6.66 8.31 -15.00
C THR A 105 5.43 8.87 -14.30
N SER A 106 4.87 8.15 -13.33
CA SER A 106 3.71 8.60 -12.55
C SER A 106 3.80 8.06 -11.14
N HIS A 107 3.84 8.95 -10.15
CA HIS A 107 4.01 8.63 -8.73
C HIS A 107 2.70 8.91 -7.98
N TYR A 108 1.67 8.09 -8.24
CA TYR A 108 0.30 8.39 -7.85
C TYR A 108 0.12 8.67 -6.34
N LEU A 109 0.71 7.83 -5.49
CA LEU A 109 0.64 8.01 -4.04
C LEU A 109 1.39 9.27 -3.60
N ASN A 110 2.59 9.48 -4.10
CA ASN A 110 3.37 10.69 -3.80
C ASN A 110 2.64 11.97 -4.23
N ASP A 111 2.00 11.97 -5.39
CA ASP A 111 1.23 13.10 -5.90
C ASP A 111 0.03 13.40 -4.98
N ALA A 112 -0.66 12.37 -4.49
CA ALA A 112 -1.74 12.52 -3.52
C ALA A 112 -1.24 13.06 -2.18
N LEU A 113 -0.11 12.54 -1.67
CA LEU A 113 0.51 12.99 -0.43
C LEU A 113 0.97 14.46 -0.50
N ALA A 114 1.59 14.85 -1.62
CA ALA A 114 2.06 16.22 -1.85
C ALA A 114 0.93 17.25 -1.89
N ASN A 115 -0.31 16.83 -2.19
CA ASN A 115 -1.47 17.69 -2.34
C ASN A 115 -2.49 17.53 -1.19
N LEU A 116 -2.12 16.90 -0.07
CA LEU A 116 -3.03 16.69 1.07
C LEU A 116 -3.64 17.99 1.62
N THR A 117 -2.89 19.10 1.58
CA THR A 117 -3.34 20.41 2.06
C THR A 117 -3.93 21.29 0.97
N THR A 118 -3.91 20.83 -0.29
CA THR A 118 -4.45 21.57 -1.41
C THR A 118 -5.98 21.53 -1.36
N PRO A 119 -6.66 22.69 -1.24
CA PRO A 119 -8.11 22.72 -1.23
C PRO A 119 -8.68 22.12 -2.52
N ASN A 120 -9.72 21.29 -2.39
CA ASN A 120 -10.41 20.64 -3.50
C ASN A 120 -9.52 19.78 -4.42
N TYR A 121 -8.39 19.24 -3.92
CA TYR A 121 -7.60 18.29 -4.69
C TYR A 121 -8.45 17.04 -5.02
N PRO A 122 -8.55 16.63 -6.30
CA PRO A 122 -9.44 15.55 -6.70
C PRO A 122 -8.96 14.20 -6.15
N VAL A 123 -9.91 13.43 -5.62
CA VAL A 123 -9.67 12.05 -5.20
C VAL A 123 -9.38 11.21 -6.44
N LYS A 124 -8.17 10.66 -6.53
CA LYS A 124 -7.78 9.77 -7.62
C LYS A 124 -7.94 8.31 -7.20
N ILE A 125 -8.55 7.52 -8.08
CA ILE A 125 -8.69 6.07 -7.93
C ILE A 125 -8.01 5.43 -9.14
N THR A 126 -7.07 4.52 -8.88
CA THR A 126 -6.39 3.74 -9.92
C THR A 126 -6.67 2.26 -9.70
N LYS A 127 -6.65 1.46 -10.77
CA LYS A 127 -6.81 0.01 -10.66
C LYS A 127 -5.51 -0.60 -10.11
N PRO A 128 -5.52 -1.26 -8.94
CA PRO A 128 -4.32 -1.90 -8.40
C PRO A 128 -3.89 -3.09 -9.28
N VAL A 129 -2.59 -3.39 -9.23
CA VAL A 129 -1.96 -4.51 -9.95
C VAL A 129 -1.36 -5.45 -8.92
N GLY A 130 -1.81 -6.70 -8.91
CA GLY A 130 -1.37 -7.67 -7.92
C GLY A 130 -2.29 -8.87 -7.79
N CYS A 131 -2.10 -9.65 -6.74
CA CYS A 131 -2.95 -10.78 -6.40
C CYS A 131 -4.18 -10.29 -5.63
N LEU A 132 -5.33 -10.90 -5.89
CA LEU A 132 -6.56 -10.62 -5.15
C LEU A 132 -6.41 -11.01 -3.68
N ILE A 133 -6.97 -10.19 -2.80
CA ILE A 133 -7.19 -10.56 -1.41
C ILE A 133 -8.37 -11.52 -1.42
N ASN A 134 -8.11 -12.80 -1.11
CA ASN A 134 -9.12 -13.84 -1.15
C ASN A 134 -9.73 -14.09 0.23
N ASP A 135 -11.03 -14.39 0.25
CA ASP A 135 -11.84 -14.63 1.45
C ASP A 135 -11.76 -16.05 2.02
N LYS A 136 -10.91 -16.94 1.49
CA LYS A 136 -10.84 -18.31 2.02
C LYS A 136 -10.64 -18.34 3.53
#